data_AF-A0A248JX14-F1
#
_entry.id   AF-A0A248JX14-F1
#
_cell.length_a   1.000
_cell.length_b   1.000
_cell.length_c   1.000
_cell.angle_alpha   90.00
_cell.angle_beta   90.00
_cell.angle_gamma   90.00
#
_symmetry.space_group_name_H-M   'P 1'
#
loop_
_entity.id
_entity.type
_entity.pdbx_description
1 polymer ?
#
loop_
_entity_poly.entity_id
_entity_poly.type
_entity_poly.pdbx_seq_one_letter_code
_entity_poly.pdbx_strand_id
1 'polypeptide(L)'
;MSNVATTATSAGASSNASVFAQLAQIQSQLAAQNDAIAAQGSAQTSNAIGTPQDFTKSVSKSQYNTVASATDIGTVIKGQTRVNAFGSLAAGDQADYLSFKLSRKGAINLGQLNLDQTRVQVMTKTGVVMADSDSKSGKAYDAYNAMVNGQQSLDSGTYVLKISRATGVKLTEKVNYGVQVAAGDYSKDYTTTIKAASSTAAISSSAAAISGALSDQITTMKNWTIGQTGTQKLMGSMMDLFA
;
A
#
# COMPACT_ATOMS: atom_id res chain seq x y z
N MET A 1 -52.50 39.71 31.52
CA MET A 1 -51.35 40.52 31.07
C MET A 1 -50.12 39.61 31.06
N SER A 2 -49.46 39.54 29.90
CA SER A 2 -48.17 38.92 29.54
C SER A 2 -47.62 37.73 30.33
N ASN A 3 -47.45 36.60 29.63
CA ASN A 3 -46.32 35.71 29.87
C ASN A 3 -45.55 35.54 28.56
N VAL A 4 -44.37 36.15 28.49
CA VAL A 4 -43.43 36.07 27.37
C VAL A 4 -42.63 34.78 27.54
N ALA A 5 -42.82 33.80 26.67
CA ALA A 5 -41.98 32.62 26.62
C ALA A 5 -40.66 32.97 25.91
N THR A 6 -39.59 33.11 26.70
CA THR A 6 -38.21 33.26 26.26
C THR A 6 -37.81 32.04 25.43
N THR A 7 -37.60 32.22 24.13
CA THR A 7 -36.97 31.22 23.26
C THR A 7 -35.45 31.32 23.47
N ALA A 8 -34.86 30.34 24.16
CA ALA A 8 -33.41 30.23 24.30
C ALA A 8 -32.92 28.85 23.84
N THR A 9 -32.41 28.83 22.60
CA THR A 9 -31.24 28.07 22.12
C THR A 9 -31.07 26.61 22.60
N SER A 10 -31.61 25.67 21.85
CA SER A 10 -31.27 24.22 21.91
C SER A 10 -30.48 23.74 20.68
N ALA A 11 -29.77 24.62 19.98
CA ALA A 11 -29.02 24.28 18.75
C ALA A 11 -27.57 23.81 18.99
N GLY A 12 -27.08 23.80 20.25
CA GLY A 12 -25.67 23.51 20.56
C GLY A 12 -25.36 22.12 21.12
N ALA A 13 -26.36 21.34 21.53
CA ALA A 13 -26.14 20.05 22.20
C ALA A 13 -26.13 18.85 21.22
N SER A 14 -26.85 18.94 20.10
CA SER A 14 -26.99 17.88 19.08
C SER A 14 -25.78 17.79 18.13
N SER A 15 -25.04 18.88 17.94
CA SER A 15 -23.81 18.92 17.14
C SER A 15 -22.62 18.28 17.87
N ASN A 16 -22.55 18.36 19.21
CA ASN A 16 -21.47 17.71 19.96
C ASN A 16 -21.67 16.19 20.10
N ALA A 17 -22.89 15.72 20.33
CA ALA A 17 -23.17 14.28 20.45
C ALA A 17 -22.91 13.50 19.14
N SER A 18 -23.17 14.12 17.99
CA SER A 18 -22.86 13.53 16.67
C SER A 18 -21.37 13.49 16.38
N VAL A 19 -20.59 14.47 16.86
CA VAL A 19 -19.12 14.47 16.77
C VAL A 19 -18.50 13.41 17.67
N PHE A 20 -18.98 13.23 18.91
CA PHE A 20 -18.48 12.17 19.81
C PHE A 20 -18.86 10.75 19.34
N ALA A 21 -20.05 10.57 18.78
CA ALA A 21 -20.45 9.30 18.16
C ALA A 21 -19.64 9.01 16.88
N GLN A 22 -19.36 10.02 16.05
CA GLN A 22 -18.45 9.90 14.92
C GLN A 22 -17.03 9.57 15.38
N LEU A 23 -16.54 10.17 16.46
CA LEU A 23 -15.18 9.92 16.96
C LEU A 23 -15.02 8.49 17.51
N ALA A 24 -16.02 7.98 18.24
CA ALA A 24 -16.05 6.60 18.71
C ALA A 24 -16.17 5.59 17.55
N GLN A 25 -16.95 5.92 16.51
CA GLN A 25 -17.05 5.11 15.30
C GLN A 25 -15.75 5.13 14.48
N ILE A 26 -15.07 6.27 14.40
CA ILE A 26 -13.75 6.41 13.77
C ILE A 26 -12.71 5.60 14.54
N GLN A 27 -12.71 5.64 15.89
CA GLN A 27 -11.81 4.86 16.71
C GLN A 27 -12.04 3.34 16.58
N SER A 28 -13.31 2.91 16.59
CA SER A 28 -13.69 1.52 16.34
C SER A 28 -13.30 1.04 14.93
N GLN A 29 -13.46 1.89 13.91
CA GLN A 29 -13.05 1.59 12.53
C GLN A 29 -11.53 1.59 12.35
N LEU A 30 -10.80 2.41 13.11
CA LEU A 30 -9.34 2.48 13.09
C LEU A 30 -8.71 1.27 13.79
N ALA A 31 -9.29 0.82 14.92
CA ALA A 31 -8.86 -0.40 15.61
C ALA A 31 -9.13 -1.65 14.76
N ALA A 32 -10.34 -1.78 14.18
CA ALA A 32 -10.68 -2.89 13.29
C ALA A 32 -9.85 -2.90 11.99
N GLN A 33 -9.47 -1.72 11.46
CA GLN A 33 -8.53 -1.63 10.33
C GLN A 33 -7.10 -2.00 10.72
N ASN A 34 -6.61 -1.58 11.90
CA ASN A 34 -5.27 -1.92 12.35
C ASN A 34 -5.10 -3.43 12.59
N ASP A 35 -6.13 -4.08 13.14
CA ASP A 35 -6.14 -5.53 13.33
C ASP A 35 -6.29 -6.29 12.00
N ALA A 36 -7.11 -5.78 11.07
CA ALA A 36 -7.21 -6.32 9.71
C ALA A 36 -5.89 -6.17 8.94
N ILE A 37 -5.18 -5.06 9.08
CA ILE A 37 -3.90 -4.79 8.40
C ILE A 37 -2.76 -5.63 9.00
N ALA A 38 -2.77 -5.85 10.32
CA ALA A 38 -1.85 -6.78 10.97
C ALA A 38 -2.05 -8.24 10.50
N ALA A 39 -3.27 -8.59 10.05
CA ALA A 39 -3.62 -9.88 9.46
C ALA A 39 -3.50 -9.94 7.91
N GLN A 40 -3.51 -8.80 7.22
CA GLN A 40 -3.49 -8.69 5.75
C GLN A 40 -2.09 -8.45 5.14
N GLY A 41 -1.12 -8.03 5.94
CA GLY A 41 0.29 -8.05 5.53
C GLY A 41 0.82 -9.48 5.48
N SER A 42 1.27 -9.94 4.32
CA SER A 42 2.06 -11.17 4.23
C SER A 42 3.24 -11.06 5.21
N ALA A 43 3.45 -12.05 6.08
CA ALA A 43 4.46 -12.02 7.13
C ALA A 43 5.83 -11.65 6.55
N GLN A 44 6.29 -10.43 6.82
CA GLN A 44 7.52 -9.90 6.24
C GLN A 44 8.72 -10.44 7.00
N THR A 45 9.65 -11.04 6.28
CA THR A 45 10.88 -11.63 6.85
C THR A 45 12.07 -10.67 6.85
N SER A 46 11.93 -9.45 6.30
CA SER A 46 12.97 -8.40 6.31
C SER A 46 12.84 -7.46 7.49
N ASN A 47 13.92 -7.27 8.26
CA ASN A 47 13.95 -6.39 9.42
C ASN A 47 14.71 -5.09 9.13
N ALA A 48 14.35 -4.03 9.85
CA ALA A 48 15.14 -2.80 9.85
C ALA A 48 16.46 -3.01 10.58
N ILE A 49 17.55 -2.51 10.01
CA ILE A 49 18.87 -2.46 10.62
C ILE A 49 18.99 -1.11 11.33
N GLY A 50 18.82 -1.12 12.65
CA GLY A 50 18.81 0.10 13.46
C GLY A 50 17.61 0.99 13.12
N THR A 51 17.81 2.31 13.15
CA THR A 51 16.80 3.28 12.68
C THR A 51 16.96 3.47 11.17
N PRO A 52 16.02 2.96 10.34
CA PRO A 52 16.12 3.07 8.90
C PRO A 52 16.01 4.53 8.45
N GLN A 53 16.69 4.88 7.36
CA GLN A 53 16.56 6.18 6.71
C GLN A 53 15.41 6.15 5.70
N ASP A 54 14.44 7.05 5.87
CA ASP A 54 13.28 7.11 5.01
C ASP A 54 13.45 8.10 3.86
N PHE A 55 13.16 7.64 2.65
CA PHE A 55 13.17 8.42 1.43
C PHE A 55 11.80 8.33 0.77
N THR A 56 11.27 9.45 0.30
CA THR A 56 9.99 9.48 -0.41
C THR A 56 10.15 10.11 -1.78
N LYS A 57 9.48 9.52 -2.78
CA LYS A 57 9.35 10.12 -4.11
C LYS A 57 7.93 9.94 -4.64
N SER A 58 7.55 10.82 -5.55
CA SER A 58 6.32 10.67 -6.34
C SER A 58 6.68 10.45 -7.80
N VAL A 59 6.01 9.51 -8.45
CA VAL A 59 6.17 9.21 -9.88
C VAL A 59 4.80 9.17 -10.54
N SER A 60 4.71 9.65 -11.77
CA SER A 60 3.49 9.48 -12.58
C SER A 60 3.48 8.08 -13.19
N LYS A 61 2.31 7.44 -13.26
CA LYS A 61 2.13 6.22 -14.05
C LYS A 61 2.59 6.47 -15.48
N SER A 62 3.25 5.46 -16.05
CA SER A 62 3.51 5.44 -17.49
C SER A 62 2.21 5.54 -18.28
N GLN A 63 2.23 6.34 -19.35
CA GLN A 63 1.09 6.42 -20.29
C GLN A 63 0.85 5.10 -21.02
N TYR A 64 1.91 4.31 -21.19
CA TYR A 64 1.86 2.99 -21.79
C TYR A 64 1.94 1.99 -20.63
N ASN A 65 0.83 1.37 -20.28
CA ASN A 65 0.73 0.49 -19.13
C ASN A 65 1.10 -0.95 -19.54
N THR A 66 2.38 -1.18 -19.82
CA THR A 66 2.91 -2.46 -20.32
C THR A 66 4.20 -2.84 -19.60
N VAL A 67 4.65 -4.09 -19.78
CA VAL A 67 5.92 -4.57 -19.21
C VAL A 67 7.12 -3.71 -19.66
N ALA A 68 7.16 -3.30 -20.93
CA ALA A 68 8.28 -2.54 -21.50
C ALA A 68 8.36 -1.11 -20.95
N SER A 69 7.23 -0.58 -20.48
CA SER A 69 7.05 0.79 -20.02
C SER A 69 6.58 0.83 -18.56
N ALA A 70 7.00 -0.17 -17.77
CA ALA A 70 6.66 -0.29 -16.36
C ALA A 70 7.25 0.88 -15.54
N THR A 71 6.47 1.39 -14.59
CA THR A 71 6.82 2.55 -13.76
C THR A 71 7.94 2.19 -12.78
N ASP A 72 9.09 2.88 -12.82
CA ASP A 72 10.24 2.59 -11.95
C ASP A 72 10.02 3.01 -10.49
N ILE A 73 9.96 2.01 -9.60
CA ILE A 73 9.77 2.19 -8.16
C ILE A 73 11.08 2.18 -7.37
N GLY A 74 12.21 1.87 -8.01
CA GLY A 74 13.55 2.02 -7.43
C GLY A 74 14.45 0.80 -7.53
N THR A 75 15.56 0.86 -6.79
CA THR A 75 16.58 -0.19 -6.77
C THR A 75 16.64 -0.86 -5.39
N VAL A 76 16.55 -2.19 -5.40
CA VAL A 76 16.75 -3.08 -4.26
C VAL A 76 18.23 -3.47 -4.18
N ILE A 77 18.83 -3.22 -3.02
CA ILE A 77 20.21 -3.51 -2.68
C ILE A 77 20.17 -4.39 -1.44
N LYS A 78 20.68 -5.61 -1.58
CA LYS A 78 20.68 -6.62 -0.51
C LYS A 78 21.30 -6.05 0.76
N GLY A 79 20.60 -6.18 1.89
CA GLY A 79 21.09 -5.69 3.19
C GLY A 79 21.05 -4.17 3.35
N GLN A 80 20.46 -3.42 2.41
CA GLN A 80 20.51 -1.96 2.43
C GLN A 80 19.18 -1.31 2.08
N THR A 81 18.61 -1.59 0.92
CA THR A 81 17.44 -0.86 0.45
C THR A 81 16.22 -1.77 0.36
N ARG A 82 15.14 -1.28 0.95
CA ARG A 82 13.77 -1.70 0.67
C ARG A 82 13.12 -0.68 -0.25
N VAL A 83 12.29 -1.14 -1.19
CA VAL A 83 11.42 -0.28 -1.99
C VAL A 83 9.97 -0.59 -1.69
N ASN A 84 9.18 0.45 -1.43
CA ASN A 84 7.73 0.39 -1.30
C ASN A 84 7.10 1.20 -2.44
N ALA A 85 5.99 0.71 -2.97
CA ALA A 85 5.22 1.42 -3.96
C ALA A 85 3.74 1.38 -3.63
N PHE A 86 3.12 2.55 -3.71
CA PHE A 86 1.71 2.75 -3.38
C PHE A 86 1.02 3.38 -4.58
N GLY A 87 -0.12 2.81 -4.96
CA GLY A 87 -0.90 3.30 -6.08
C GLY A 87 -2.35 2.89 -5.99
N SER A 88 -3.09 3.15 -7.05
CA SER A 88 -4.47 2.72 -7.18
C SER A 88 -4.79 2.33 -8.61
N LEU A 89 -5.61 1.29 -8.79
CA LEU A 89 -6.25 0.96 -10.05
C LEU A 89 -7.55 1.76 -10.13
N ALA A 90 -7.62 2.72 -11.04
CA ALA A 90 -8.82 3.51 -11.27
C ALA A 90 -9.92 2.65 -11.90
N ALA A 91 -11.15 3.16 -11.91
CA ALA A 91 -12.23 2.50 -12.64
C ALA A 91 -11.84 2.37 -14.13
N GLY A 92 -11.93 1.17 -14.68
CA GLY A 92 -11.47 0.83 -16.03
C GLY A 92 -10.02 0.33 -16.11
N ASP A 93 -9.16 0.60 -15.11
CA ASP A 93 -7.79 0.08 -15.08
C ASP A 93 -7.80 -1.41 -14.74
N GLN A 94 -7.23 -2.25 -15.62
CA GLN A 94 -7.12 -3.69 -15.37
C GLN A 94 -5.92 -4.06 -14.50
N ALA A 95 -4.80 -3.36 -14.70
CA ALA A 95 -3.54 -3.63 -14.03
C ALA A 95 -2.67 -2.37 -13.99
N ASP A 96 -1.58 -2.41 -13.24
CA ASP A 96 -0.44 -1.50 -13.30
C ASP A 96 0.85 -2.32 -13.42
N TYR A 97 1.79 -1.86 -14.24
CA TYR A 97 3.12 -2.45 -14.35
C TYR A 97 4.16 -1.57 -13.66
N LEU A 98 4.83 -2.12 -12.66
CA LEU A 98 5.86 -1.46 -11.86
C LEU A 98 7.19 -2.17 -12.05
N SER A 99 8.30 -1.46 -12.13
CA SER A 99 9.63 -2.07 -12.26
C SER A 99 10.53 -1.74 -11.08
N PHE A 100 11.29 -2.74 -10.64
CA PHE A 100 12.37 -2.54 -9.68
C PHE A 100 13.65 -3.18 -10.22
N LYS A 101 14.80 -2.65 -9.81
CA LYS A 101 16.11 -3.21 -10.13
C LYS A 101 16.69 -3.92 -8.92
N LEU A 102 17.06 -5.19 -9.03
CA LEU A 102 17.87 -5.88 -8.04
C LEU A 102 19.35 -5.70 -8.41
N SER A 103 20.13 -5.08 -7.53
CA SER A 103 21.54 -4.76 -7.80
C SER A 103 22.46 -5.97 -7.82
N ARG A 104 22.18 -6.99 -6.99
CA ARG A 104 22.97 -8.22 -6.82
C ARG A 104 22.04 -9.38 -6.51
N LYS A 105 22.45 -10.60 -6.86
CA LYS A 105 21.71 -11.81 -6.52
C LYS A 105 21.34 -11.85 -5.03
N GLY A 106 20.09 -12.14 -4.72
CA GLY A 106 19.59 -12.14 -3.34
C GLY A 106 18.24 -12.82 -3.21
N ALA A 107 17.93 -13.27 -1.99
CA ALA A 107 16.61 -13.79 -1.64
C ALA A 107 15.64 -12.62 -1.47
N ILE A 108 14.56 -12.62 -2.25
CA ILE A 108 13.58 -11.54 -2.26
C ILE A 108 12.56 -11.76 -1.16
N ASN A 109 12.18 -10.65 -0.54
CA ASN A 109 11.13 -10.54 0.44
C ASN A 109 10.06 -9.63 -0.17
N LEU A 110 8.94 -10.23 -0.57
CA LEU A 110 7.82 -9.55 -1.22
C LEU A 110 6.71 -9.32 -0.21
N GLY A 111 6.21 -8.09 -0.13
CA GLY A 111 5.03 -7.73 0.64
C GLY A 111 3.95 -7.14 -0.27
N GLN A 112 2.69 -7.38 0.07
CA GLN A 112 1.54 -6.83 -0.62
C GLN A 112 0.46 -6.41 0.37
N LEU A 113 -0.27 -5.35 0.03
CA LEU A 113 -1.51 -4.91 0.67
C LEU A 113 -2.72 -5.34 -0.18
N ASN A 114 -3.86 -5.63 0.46
CA ASN A 114 -5.14 -5.97 -0.18
C ASN A 114 -5.06 -7.21 -1.10
N LEU A 115 -4.55 -8.32 -0.57
CA LEU A 115 -4.44 -9.62 -1.26
C LEU A 115 -5.79 -10.17 -1.77
N ASP A 116 -6.89 -9.74 -1.17
CA ASP A 116 -8.26 -10.07 -1.54
C ASP A 116 -8.74 -9.32 -2.79
N GLN A 117 -8.24 -8.09 -3.01
CA GLN A 117 -8.65 -7.23 -4.12
C GLN A 117 -7.64 -7.18 -5.26
N THR A 118 -6.40 -7.60 -5.01
CA THR A 118 -5.31 -7.49 -5.98
C THR A 118 -4.53 -8.79 -6.17
N ARG A 119 -4.12 -9.03 -7.42
CA ARG A 119 -3.22 -10.11 -7.84
C ARG A 119 -1.88 -9.51 -8.21
N VAL A 120 -0.80 -10.07 -7.69
CA VAL A 120 0.58 -9.67 -7.98
C VAL A 120 1.29 -10.76 -8.75
N GLN A 121 1.83 -10.39 -9.91
CA GLN A 121 2.70 -11.25 -10.69
C GLN A 121 4.10 -10.64 -10.73
N VAL A 122 5.12 -11.43 -10.39
CA VAL A 122 6.52 -11.05 -10.58
C VAL A 122 6.98 -11.60 -11.93
N MET A 123 7.52 -10.73 -12.77
CA MET A 123 7.92 -11.06 -14.13
C MET A 123 9.35 -10.61 -14.39
N THR A 124 9.99 -11.29 -15.34
CA THR A 124 11.20 -10.75 -15.96
C THR A 124 10.86 -9.51 -16.80
N LYS A 125 11.88 -8.73 -17.16
CA LYS A 125 11.71 -7.57 -18.08
C LYS A 125 11.14 -7.95 -19.46
N THR A 126 11.23 -9.22 -19.87
CA THR A 126 10.63 -9.72 -21.12
C THR A 126 9.18 -10.19 -20.96
N GLY A 127 8.61 -10.13 -19.74
CA GLY A 127 7.22 -10.47 -19.46
C GLY A 127 6.98 -11.93 -19.07
N VAL A 128 8.04 -12.72 -18.88
CA VAL A 128 7.91 -14.10 -18.38
C VAL A 128 7.54 -14.07 -16.90
N VAL A 129 6.38 -14.63 -16.55
CA VAL A 129 5.91 -14.76 -15.17
C VAL A 129 6.79 -15.76 -14.41
N MET A 130 7.35 -15.30 -13.28
CA MET A 130 8.18 -16.09 -12.39
C MET A 130 7.47 -16.46 -11.09
N ALA A 131 6.57 -15.60 -10.63
CA ALA A 131 5.77 -15.81 -9.45
C ALA A 131 4.41 -15.14 -9.62
N ASP A 132 3.37 -15.69 -8.99
CA ASP A 132 2.00 -15.26 -9.12
C ASP A 132 1.22 -15.47 -7.82
N SER A 133 0.57 -14.43 -7.31
CA SER A 133 -0.18 -14.51 -6.05
C SER A 133 -1.51 -15.28 -6.16
N ASP A 134 -1.95 -15.64 -7.37
CA ASP A 134 -3.15 -16.46 -7.57
C ASP A 134 -2.86 -17.92 -7.20
N SER A 135 -3.58 -18.44 -6.20
CA SER A 135 -3.43 -19.81 -5.67
C SER A 135 -3.64 -20.91 -6.70
N LYS A 136 -4.29 -20.60 -7.83
CA LYS A 136 -4.50 -21.54 -8.94
C LYS A 136 -3.31 -21.59 -9.91
N SER A 137 -2.25 -20.80 -9.69
CA SER A 137 -1.11 -20.67 -10.61
C SER A 137 -0.01 -21.73 -10.42
N GLY A 138 -0.24 -22.75 -9.59
CA GLY A 138 0.68 -23.87 -9.39
C GLY A 138 2.07 -23.43 -8.95
N LYS A 139 3.12 -23.82 -9.69
CA LYS A 139 4.52 -23.49 -9.35
C LYS A 139 4.80 -21.99 -9.23
N ALA A 140 4.06 -21.15 -9.96
CA ALA A 140 4.21 -19.69 -9.83
C ALA A 140 3.68 -19.19 -8.47
N TYR A 141 2.65 -19.85 -7.92
CA TYR A 141 2.17 -19.57 -6.57
C TYR A 141 3.15 -20.05 -5.50
N ASP A 142 3.77 -21.22 -5.69
CA ASP A 142 4.84 -21.68 -4.79
C ASP A 142 6.02 -20.69 -4.78
N ALA A 143 6.43 -20.22 -5.97
CA ALA A 143 7.48 -19.20 -6.11
C ALA A 143 7.08 -17.87 -5.47
N TYR A 144 5.80 -17.47 -5.57
CA TYR A 144 5.28 -16.28 -4.88
C TYR A 144 5.39 -16.42 -3.37
N ASN A 145 4.92 -17.54 -2.80
CA ASN A 145 5.05 -17.80 -1.37
C ASN A 145 6.51 -17.85 -0.93
N ALA A 146 7.41 -18.43 -1.75
CA ALA A 146 8.84 -18.41 -1.46
C ALA A 146 9.42 -16.98 -1.50
N MET A 147 8.94 -16.08 -2.36
CA MET A 147 9.32 -14.66 -2.34
C MET A 147 8.74 -13.92 -1.13
N VAL A 148 7.50 -14.22 -0.72
CA VAL A 148 6.92 -13.64 0.50
C VAL A 148 7.77 -14.03 1.72
N ASN A 149 8.17 -15.30 1.79
CA ASN A 149 8.91 -15.85 2.92
C ASN A 149 10.43 -15.55 2.89
N GLY A 150 10.95 -14.80 1.91
CA GLY A 150 12.38 -14.50 1.86
C GLY A 150 13.25 -15.69 1.39
N GLN A 151 12.68 -16.67 0.72
CA GLN A 151 13.34 -17.93 0.33
C GLN A 151 13.68 -18.00 -1.17
N GLN A 152 12.98 -17.24 -2.01
CA GLN A 152 13.23 -17.24 -3.45
C GLN A 152 14.36 -16.29 -3.83
N SER A 153 15.44 -16.81 -4.39
CA SER A 153 16.52 -15.98 -4.92
C SER A 153 16.26 -15.53 -6.35
N LEU A 154 16.50 -14.24 -6.61
CA LEU A 154 16.58 -13.66 -7.94
C LEU A 154 18.02 -13.25 -8.24
N ASP A 155 18.41 -13.30 -9.51
CA ASP A 155 19.68 -12.77 -9.98
C ASP A 155 19.63 -11.24 -10.11
N SER A 156 20.80 -10.59 -10.28
CA SER A 156 20.81 -9.15 -10.55
C SER A 156 20.10 -8.84 -11.85
N GLY A 157 19.20 -7.86 -11.85
CA GLY A 157 18.43 -7.53 -13.05
C GLY A 157 17.26 -6.61 -12.76
N THR A 158 16.51 -6.30 -13.82
CA THR A 158 15.25 -5.58 -13.71
C THR A 158 14.10 -6.56 -13.76
N TYR A 159 13.20 -6.43 -12.80
CA TYR A 159 11.98 -7.23 -12.68
C TYR A 159 10.77 -6.30 -12.74
N VAL A 160 9.64 -6.87 -13.15
CA VAL A 160 8.37 -6.16 -13.27
C VAL A 160 7.34 -6.81 -12.35
N LEU A 161 6.71 -6.01 -11.51
CA LEU A 161 5.52 -6.38 -10.77
C LEU A 161 4.30 -5.94 -11.59
N LYS A 162 3.44 -6.89 -11.95
CA LYS A 162 2.10 -6.58 -12.47
C LYS A 162 1.12 -6.68 -11.33
N ILE A 163 0.52 -5.55 -10.98
CA ILE A 163 -0.53 -5.44 -9.97
C ILE A 163 -1.85 -5.38 -10.72
N SER A 164 -2.69 -6.39 -10.59
CA SER A 164 -3.96 -6.47 -11.30
C SER A 164 -5.11 -6.67 -10.33
N ARG A 165 -6.33 -6.42 -10.78
CA ARG A 165 -7.54 -6.77 -10.00
C ARG A 165 -7.58 -8.27 -9.78
N ALA A 166 -7.85 -8.70 -8.56
CA ALA A 166 -8.10 -10.10 -8.27
C ALA A 166 -9.38 -10.60 -8.99
N THR A 167 -9.50 -11.91 -9.15
CA THR A 167 -10.69 -12.50 -9.79
C THR A 167 -11.95 -12.15 -8.99
N GLY A 168 -12.97 -11.62 -9.68
CA GLY A 168 -14.24 -11.23 -9.09
C GLY A 168 -14.34 -9.75 -8.69
N VAL A 169 -13.23 -9.02 -8.69
CA VAL A 169 -13.23 -7.57 -8.44
C VAL A 169 -13.68 -6.81 -9.69
N LYS A 170 -14.67 -5.93 -9.55
CA LYS A 170 -15.27 -5.22 -10.68
C LYS A 170 -14.36 -4.13 -11.23
N LEU A 171 -14.41 -3.91 -12.54
CA LEU A 171 -13.66 -2.82 -13.18
C LEU A 171 -14.14 -1.42 -12.78
N THR A 172 -15.35 -1.30 -12.24
CA THR A 172 -15.94 -0.02 -11.81
C THR A 172 -15.42 0.45 -10.45
N GLU A 173 -14.78 -0.42 -9.67
CA GLU A 173 -14.33 -0.11 -8.32
C GLU A 173 -12.92 0.51 -8.36
N LYS A 174 -12.64 1.51 -7.52
CA LYS A 174 -11.25 1.94 -7.30
C LYS A 174 -10.60 0.96 -6.33
N VAL A 175 -9.42 0.46 -6.66
CA VAL A 175 -8.67 -0.48 -5.80
C VAL A 175 -7.33 0.14 -5.46
N ASN A 176 -7.09 0.43 -4.18
CA ASN A 176 -5.79 0.87 -3.70
C ASN A 176 -4.89 -0.34 -3.49
N TYR A 177 -3.59 -0.17 -3.74
CA TYR A 177 -2.61 -1.23 -3.49
C TYR A 177 -1.32 -0.66 -2.92
N GLY A 178 -0.61 -1.54 -2.22
CA GLY A 178 0.75 -1.34 -1.75
C GLY A 178 1.57 -2.58 -2.05
N VAL A 179 2.80 -2.39 -2.51
CA VAL A 179 3.78 -3.47 -2.64
C VAL A 179 5.11 -3.07 -2.05
N GLN A 180 5.81 -4.05 -1.51
CA GLN A 180 7.14 -3.91 -0.94
C GLN A 180 8.06 -4.96 -1.54
N VAL A 181 9.29 -4.56 -1.86
CA VAL A 181 10.35 -5.47 -2.25
C VAL A 181 11.62 -5.15 -1.46
N ALA A 182 12.16 -6.17 -0.79
CA ALA A 182 13.47 -6.11 -0.14
C ALA A 182 14.28 -7.37 -0.47
N ALA A 183 15.59 -7.31 -0.18
CA ALA A 183 16.47 -8.47 -0.27
C ALA A 183 17.24 -8.63 1.04
N GLY A 184 16.65 -9.37 1.98
CA GLY A 184 17.08 -9.41 3.38
C GLY A 184 16.77 -8.11 4.12
N ASP A 185 17.48 -7.89 5.22
CA ASP A 185 17.31 -6.70 6.06
C ASP A 185 17.66 -5.39 5.32
N TYR A 186 17.23 -4.26 5.85
CA TYR A 186 17.37 -2.95 5.21
C TYR A 186 17.74 -1.85 6.20
N SER A 187 18.52 -0.86 5.74
CA SER A 187 18.86 0.36 6.50
C SER A 187 18.30 1.63 5.84
N LYS A 188 17.78 1.52 4.61
CA LYS A 188 17.16 2.59 3.85
C LYS A 188 15.83 2.12 3.30
N ASP A 189 14.81 2.94 3.49
CA ASP A 189 13.47 2.66 3.02
C ASP A 189 13.04 3.68 1.98
N TYR A 190 12.70 3.22 0.78
CA TYR A 190 12.32 4.08 -0.34
C TYR A 190 10.84 3.90 -0.63
N THR A 191 10.03 4.89 -0.27
CA THR A 191 8.61 4.91 -0.55
C THR A 191 8.30 5.71 -1.81
N THR A 192 7.64 5.04 -2.76
CA THR A 192 7.22 5.62 -4.04
C THR A 192 5.71 5.74 -4.11
N THR A 193 5.23 6.97 -4.28
CA THR A 193 3.82 7.27 -4.55
C THR A 193 3.58 7.32 -6.05
N ILE A 194 2.73 6.44 -6.56
CA ILE A 194 2.34 6.36 -7.96
C ILE A 194 1.08 7.20 -8.19
N LYS A 195 1.25 8.31 -8.90
CA LYS A 195 0.16 9.21 -9.30
C LYS A 195 -0.42 8.77 -10.64
N ALA A 196 -1.71 9.04 -10.87
CA ALA A 196 -2.33 8.80 -12.17
C ALA A 196 -1.50 9.42 -13.32
N ALA A 197 -1.51 8.78 -14.48
CA ALA A 197 -0.80 9.30 -15.66
C ALA A 197 -1.34 10.71 -15.97
N SER A 198 -0.44 11.70 -16.10
CA SER A 198 -0.87 13.03 -16.51
C SER A 198 -1.23 12.99 -17.99
N SER A 199 -2.52 12.93 -18.31
CA SER A 199 -2.96 13.39 -19.62
C SER A 199 -2.81 14.92 -19.60
N THR A 200 -2.03 15.47 -20.54
CA THR A 200 -1.89 16.93 -20.72
C THR A 200 -3.25 17.64 -20.96
N ALA A 201 -4.33 16.88 -21.11
CA ALA A 201 -5.71 17.35 -21.22
C ALA A 201 -6.45 17.59 -19.87
N ALA A 202 -5.89 17.21 -18.72
CA ALA A 202 -6.62 17.22 -17.43
C ALA A 202 -6.09 18.21 -16.37
N ILE A 203 -5.28 19.20 -16.77
CA ILE A 203 -4.68 20.15 -15.81
C ILE A 203 -5.72 21.15 -15.25
N SER A 204 -6.90 21.31 -15.84
CA SER A 204 -7.86 22.35 -15.42
C SER A 204 -8.96 21.94 -14.43
N SER A 205 -9.14 20.65 -14.08
CA SER A 205 -10.33 20.23 -13.31
C SER A 205 -10.11 19.36 -12.05
N SER A 206 -8.88 19.16 -11.55
CA SER A 206 -8.71 18.15 -10.48
C SER A 206 -7.65 18.40 -9.40
N ALA A 207 -7.53 19.63 -8.88
CA ALA A 207 -6.86 19.83 -7.59
C ALA A 207 -7.55 19.06 -6.43
N ALA A 208 -8.89 18.93 -6.47
CA ALA A 208 -9.67 18.18 -5.49
C ALA A 208 -9.53 16.65 -5.64
N ALA A 209 -9.45 16.13 -6.87
CA ALA A 209 -9.28 14.68 -7.08
C ALA A 209 -7.84 14.23 -6.76
N ILE A 210 -6.85 15.10 -6.99
CA ILE A 210 -5.46 14.87 -6.56
C ILE A 210 -5.38 14.91 -5.02
N SER A 211 -6.06 15.86 -4.37
CA SER A 211 -6.15 15.93 -2.90
C SER A 211 -6.83 14.69 -2.30
N GLY A 212 -7.92 14.20 -2.90
CA GLY A 212 -8.63 12.99 -2.45
C GLY A 212 -7.81 11.72 -2.65
N ALA A 213 -7.19 11.55 -3.83
CA ALA A 213 -6.29 10.43 -4.10
C ALA A 213 -5.07 10.44 -3.18
N LEU A 214 -4.51 11.63 -2.88
CA LEU A 214 -3.41 11.77 -1.95
C LEU A 214 -3.85 11.52 -0.49
N SER A 215 -5.06 11.92 -0.10
CA SER A 215 -5.58 11.68 1.25
C SER A 215 -5.90 10.19 1.49
N ASP A 216 -6.49 9.51 0.52
CA ASP A 216 -6.71 8.05 0.53
C ASP A 216 -5.37 7.31 0.62
N GLN A 217 -4.37 7.81 -0.12
CA GLN A 217 -3.04 7.23 -0.15
C GLN A 217 -2.26 7.49 1.15
N ILE A 218 -2.36 8.70 1.72
CA ILE A 218 -1.80 9.03 3.04
C ILE A 218 -2.47 8.18 4.11
N THR A 219 -3.78 7.90 4.01
CA THR A 219 -4.48 7.01 4.94
C THR A 219 -3.98 5.57 4.79
N THR A 220 -3.81 5.10 3.55
CA THR A 220 -3.20 3.78 3.26
C THR A 220 -1.76 3.70 3.79
N MET A 221 -0.98 4.77 3.66
CA MET A 221 0.39 4.86 4.18
C MET A 221 0.46 4.97 5.71
N LYS A 222 -0.45 5.72 6.34
CA LYS A 222 -0.53 5.86 7.80
C LYS A 222 -0.94 4.55 8.46
N ASN A 223 -1.81 3.78 7.80
CA ASN A 223 -2.30 2.51 8.34
C ASN A 223 -1.34 1.34 8.02
N TRP A 224 -0.47 1.47 7.00
CA TRP A 224 0.66 0.56 6.80
C TRP A 224 1.88 1.05 7.60
N THR A 225 1.93 0.67 8.88
CA THR A 225 3.13 0.90 9.69
C THR A 225 4.23 -0.09 9.28
N ILE A 226 5.13 0.37 8.41
CA ILE A 226 6.22 -0.45 7.91
C ILE A 226 7.37 -0.46 8.93
N GLY A 227 7.71 -1.62 9.49
CA GLY A 227 8.94 -1.81 10.29
C GLY A 227 8.79 -1.81 11.81
N GLN A 228 7.61 -2.07 12.38
CA GLN A 228 7.54 -2.32 13.82
C GLN A 228 8.11 -3.71 14.19
N THR A 229 9.18 -3.74 14.98
CA THR A 229 9.64 -4.96 15.65
C THR A 229 8.53 -5.47 16.59
N GLY A 230 8.53 -6.77 16.91
CA GLY A 230 7.48 -7.38 17.74
C GLY A 230 7.21 -6.67 19.09
N THR A 231 8.16 -5.89 19.59
CA THR A 231 8.04 -5.04 20.78
C THR A 231 7.27 -3.73 20.55
N GLN A 232 7.29 -3.15 19.35
CA GLN A 232 6.48 -1.96 19.06
C GLN A 232 4.99 -2.32 18.89
N LYS A 233 4.68 -3.51 18.36
CA LYS A 233 3.30 -4.04 18.34
C LYS A 233 2.74 -4.27 19.75
N LEU A 234 3.57 -4.76 20.67
CA LEU A 234 3.21 -4.94 22.08
C LEU A 234 3.03 -3.60 22.82
N MET A 235 3.87 -2.59 22.55
CA MET A 235 3.75 -1.26 23.16
C MET A 235 2.53 -0.47 22.64
N GLY A 236 2.14 -0.66 21.38
CA GLY A 236 0.87 -0.13 20.85
C GLY A 236 -0.35 -0.74 21.54
N SER A 237 -0.36 -2.06 21.75
CA SER A 237 -1.44 -2.74 22.48
C SER A 237 -1.50 -2.44 23.98
N MET A 238 -0.41 -1.93 24.57
CA MET A 238 -0.36 -1.60 26.00
C MET A 238 -0.68 -0.14 26.32
N MET A 239 -0.53 0.79 25.36
CA MET A 239 -1.00 2.16 25.55
C MET A 239 -2.54 2.28 25.50
N ASP A 240 -3.23 1.40 24.77
CA ASP A 240 -4.69 1.35 24.73
C ASP A 240 -5.34 0.60 25.91
N LEU A 241 -4.55 -0.02 26.80
CA LEU A 241 -5.06 -0.70 28.00
C LEU A 241 -5.06 0.20 29.26
N PHE A 242 -4.45 1.39 29.18
CA PHE A 242 -4.36 2.34 30.30
C PHE A 242 -4.78 3.78 29.93
N ALA A 243 -5.46 3.98 28.80
CA ALA A 243 -6.11 5.25 28.43
C ALA A 243 -7.64 5.13 28.49
#